data_AF-A0A965I192-F1
#
_entry.id   AF-A0A965I192-F1
#
_cell.length_a   1.000
_cell.length_b   1.000
_cell.length_c   1.000
_cell.angle_alpha   90.00
_cell.angle_beta   90.00
_cell.angle_gamma   90.00
#
_symmetry.space_group_name_H-M   'P 1'
#
loop_
_entity.id
_entity.type
_entity.pdbx_description
1 polymer ?
#
loop_
_entity_poly.entity_id
_entity_poly.type
_entity_poly.pdbx_seq_one_letter_code
_entity_poly.pdbx_strand_id
1 'polypeptide(L)'
;MSEAIENSDSKQQEGIRSTGAQKSLQHRFGILPQIMPIFISQTLYYFESNVRGAVIIGAMGAGGIGLQFLGAMQTGTDFENVAYMAILVLLMVIAIDKLSARIRRILIGLV
;
A
#
# COMPACT_ATOMS: atom_id res chain seq x y z
N MET A 1 0.28 -0.53 -15.04
CA MET A 1 -1.17 -0.22 -15.17
C MET A 1 -1.74 -0.68 -16.51
N SER A 2 -1.05 -0.50 -17.65
CA SER A 2 -1.51 -1.01 -18.95
C SER A 2 -1.68 -2.54 -18.97
N GLU A 3 -0.72 -3.29 -18.44
CA GLU A 3 -0.78 -4.77 -18.41
C GLU A 3 -1.94 -5.34 -17.58
N ALA A 4 -2.38 -4.66 -16.52
CA ALA A 4 -3.48 -5.10 -15.65
C ALA A 4 -4.85 -5.00 -16.34
N ILE A 5 -4.98 -4.02 -17.24
CA ILE A 5 -6.17 -3.81 -18.07
C ILE A 5 -6.11 -4.77 -19.28
N GLU A 6 -4.92 -5.03 -19.80
CA GLU A 6 -4.68 -5.92 -20.94
C GLU A 6 -4.82 -7.42 -20.59
N ASN A 7 -4.55 -7.81 -19.33
CA ASN A 7 -4.75 -9.17 -18.82
C ASN A 7 -6.18 -9.40 -18.27
N SER A 8 -7.06 -8.41 -18.34
CA SER A 8 -8.44 -8.58 -17.90
C SER A 8 -9.19 -9.48 -18.90
N ASP A 9 -9.54 -10.69 -18.45
CA ASP A 9 -10.05 -11.76 -19.28
C ASP A 9 -11.41 -11.37 -19.84
N SER A 10 -11.50 -11.28 -21.17
CA SER A 10 -12.72 -10.94 -21.91
C SER A 10 -13.86 -11.93 -21.65
N LYS A 11 -13.56 -13.14 -21.15
CA LYS A 11 -14.55 -14.15 -20.77
C LYS A 11 -15.52 -13.72 -19.67
N GLN A 12 -15.10 -12.95 -18.67
CA GLN A 12 -16.04 -12.49 -17.63
C GLN A 12 -16.98 -11.40 -18.17
N GLN A 13 -16.50 -10.55 -19.08
CA GLN A 13 -17.39 -9.61 -19.78
C GLN A 13 -18.41 -10.34 -20.66
N GLU A 14 -17.97 -11.39 -21.36
CA GLU A 14 -18.81 -12.19 -22.24
C GLU A 14 -19.85 -13.03 -21.46
N GLY A 15 -19.46 -13.56 -20.29
CA GLY A 15 -20.38 -14.22 -19.36
C GLY A 15 -21.48 -13.31 -18.82
N ILE A 16 -21.16 -12.06 -18.46
CA ILE A 16 -22.17 -11.09 -18.01
C ILE A 16 -23.03 -10.62 -19.19
N ARG A 17 -22.45 -10.44 -20.38
CA ARG A 17 -23.20 -10.15 -21.60
C ARG A 17 -24.22 -11.25 -21.94
N SER A 18 -23.89 -12.52 -21.67
CA SER A 18 -24.76 -13.68 -21.89
C SER A 18 -25.99 -13.71 -20.99
N THR A 19 -26.00 -12.94 -19.88
CA THR A 19 -27.16 -12.81 -18.98
C THR A 19 -28.12 -11.68 -19.39
N GLY A 20 -27.83 -10.94 -20.46
CA GLY A 20 -28.66 -9.81 -20.93
C GLY A 20 -28.42 -8.50 -20.20
N ALA A 21 -27.38 -8.40 -19.36
CA ALA A 21 -27.09 -7.22 -18.56
C ALA A 21 -26.65 -6.00 -19.42
N GLN A 22 -27.13 -4.81 -19.06
CA GLN A 22 -26.81 -3.53 -19.71
C GLN A 22 -25.30 -3.21 -19.63
N LYS A 23 -24.73 -2.50 -20.62
CA LYS A 23 -23.28 -2.19 -20.72
C LYS A 23 -22.68 -1.57 -19.45
N SER A 24 -23.45 -0.78 -18.70
CA SER A 24 -23.02 -0.21 -17.41
C SER A 24 -22.77 -1.27 -16.33
N LEU A 25 -23.61 -2.32 -16.27
CA LEU A 25 -23.41 -3.45 -15.36
C LEU A 25 -22.24 -4.32 -15.82
N GLN A 26 -22.02 -4.48 -17.13
CA GLN A 26 -20.87 -5.22 -17.67
C GLN A 26 -19.54 -4.59 -17.24
N HIS A 27 -19.40 -3.27 -17.30
CA HIS A 27 -18.17 -2.61 -16.86
C HIS A 27 -17.98 -2.69 -15.33
N ARG A 28 -19.07 -2.49 -14.57
CA ARG A 28 -19.01 -2.43 -13.11
C ARG A 28 -18.84 -3.80 -12.44
N PHE A 29 -19.37 -4.86 -13.03
CA PHE A 29 -19.30 -6.22 -12.50
C PHE A 29 -18.39 -7.17 -13.30
N GLY A 30 -18.00 -6.81 -14.52
CA GLY A 30 -17.10 -7.62 -15.35
C GLY A 30 -15.65 -7.16 -15.36
N ILE A 31 -15.40 -5.85 -15.34
CA ILE A 31 -14.04 -5.29 -15.46
C ILE A 31 -13.54 -4.76 -14.12
N LEU A 32 -14.39 -3.97 -13.44
CA LEU A 32 -14.04 -3.32 -12.17
C LEU A 32 -13.49 -4.30 -11.11
N PRO A 33 -14.16 -5.43 -10.80
CA PRO A 33 -13.64 -6.37 -9.81
C PRO A 33 -12.33 -7.06 -10.23
N GLN A 34 -12.02 -7.16 -11.53
CA GLN A 34 -10.74 -7.73 -11.99
C GLN A 34 -9.58 -6.76 -11.83
N ILE A 35 -9.78 -5.48 -12.16
CA ILE A 35 -8.71 -4.48 -12.10
C ILE A 35 -8.50 -3.93 -10.68
N MET A 36 -9.54 -3.92 -9.84
CA MET A 36 -9.52 -3.37 -8.48
C MET A 36 -8.42 -3.98 -7.59
N PRO A 37 -8.22 -5.31 -7.53
CA PRO A 37 -7.14 -5.92 -6.75
C PRO A 37 -5.75 -5.43 -7.16
N ILE A 38 -5.54 -5.18 -8.46
CA ILE A 38 -4.25 -4.71 -8.99
C ILE A 38 -4.04 -3.24 -8.67
N PHE A 39 -5.05 -2.39 -8.91
CA PHE A 39 -5.00 -0.97 -8.55
C PHE A 39 -4.71 -0.79 -7.07
N ILE A 40 -5.42 -1.52 -6.20
CA ILE A 40 -5.22 -1.39 -4.75
C ILE A 40 -3.87 -1.94 -4.32
N SER A 41 -3.42 -3.07 -4.89
CA SER A 41 -2.06 -3.57 -4.62
C SER A 41 -1.00 -2.54 -4.98
N GLN A 42 -1.17 -1.85 -6.11
CA GLN A 42 -0.24 -0.81 -6.56
C GLN A 42 -0.30 0.44 -5.67
N THR A 43 -1.49 0.89 -5.28
CA THR A 43 -1.66 2.02 -4.36
C THR A 43 -1.06 1.73 -2.99
N LEU A 44 -1.27 0.53 -2.45
CA LEU A 44 -0.66 0.11 -1.18
C LEU A 44 0.86 0.04 -1.27
N TYR A 45 1.40 -0.47 -2.37
CA TYR A 45 2.85 -0.47 -2.61
C TYR A 45 3.43 0.95 -2.62
N TYR A 46 2.78 1.88 -3.34
CA TYR A 46 3.20 3.28 -3.34
C TYR A 46 3.06 3.92 -1.97
N PHE A 47 2.00 3.61 -1.22
CA PHE A 47 1.81 4.11 0.14
C PHE A 47 2.95 3.62 1.07
N GLU A 48 3.25 2.32 1.07
CA GLU A 48 4.33 1.74 1.87
C GLU A 48 5.69 2.37 1.50
N SER A 49 5.98 2.48 0.20
CA SER A 49 7.21 3.09 -0.31
C SER A 49 7.33 4.56 0.10
N ASN A 50 6.25 5.32 -0.01
CA ASN A 50 6.23 6.74 0.38
C ASN A 50 6.44 6.91 1.88
N VAL A 51 5.85 6.05 2.73
CA VAL A 51 6.08 6.14 4.18
C VAL A 51 7.53 5.82 4.53
N ARG A 52 8.12 4.78 3.91
CA ARG A 52 9.55 4.47 4.08
C ARG A 52 10.44 5.64 3.63
N GLY A 53 10.12 6.25 2.49
CA GLY A 53 10.82 7.42 1.96
C GLY A 53 10.71 8.64 2.88
N ALA A 54 9.55 8.87 3.49
CA ALA A 54 9.34 9.99 4.41
C ALA A 54 10.22 9.91 5.66
N VAL A 55 10.50 8.70 6.17
CA VAL A 55 11.42 8.51 7.30
C VAL A 55 12.86 8.90 6.93
N ILE A 56 13.33 8.52 5.74
CA ILE A 56 14.66 8.86 5.23
C ILE A 56 14.79 10.36 5.00
N ILE A 57 13.79 10.97 4.36
CA ILE A 57 13.75 12.42 4.11
C ILE A 57 13.67 13.19 5.44
N GLY A 58 12.90 12.69 6.42
CA GLY A 58 12.84 13.23 7.76
C GLY A 58 14.21 13.26 8.45
N ALA A 59 14.99 12.19 8.29
CA ALA A 59 16.37 12.11 8.75
C ALA A 59 17.31 13.15 8.09
N MET A 60 17.03 13.56 6.85
CA MET A 60 17.80 14.60 6.14
C MET A 60 17.39 16.03 6.51
N GLY A 61 16.58 16.24 7.55
CA GLY A 61 16.24 17.58 8.04
C GLY A 61 14.82 18.06 7.72
N ALA A 62 13.99 17.24 7.05
CA ALA A 62 12.60 17.58 6.78
C ALA A 62 11.67 17.53 8.02
N GLY A 63 12.18 17.03 9.16
CA GLY A 63 11.44 16.93 10.41
C GLY A 63 10.84 15.54 10.69
N GLY A 64 10.09 15.42 11.78
CA GLY A 64 9.44 14.17 12.18
C GLY A 64 10.37 13.13 12.80
N ILE A 65 9.98 11.85 12.74
CA ILE A 65 10.66 10.77 13.46
C ILE A 65 12.10 10.56 12.96
N GLY A 66 12.35 10.75 11.65
CA GLY A 66 13.70 10.63 11.09
C GLY A 66 14.68 11.67 11.63
N LEU A 67 14.24 12.92 11.81
CA LEU A 67 15.07 14.00 12.35
C LEU A 67 15.43 13.73 13.81
N GLN A 68 14.44 13.30 14.60
CA GLN A 68 14.63 12.96 16.00
C GLN A 68 15.58 11.77 16.17
N PHE A 69 15.46 10.77 15.30
CA PHE A 69 16.36 9.60 15.30
C PHE A 69 17.81 10.01 15.01
N LEU A 70 18.04 10.88 14.02
CA LEU A 70 19.38 11.37 13.69
C LEU A 70 19.96 12.25 14.82
N GLY A 71 19.13 13.12 15.41
CA GLY A 71 19.53 13.96 16.55
C GLY A 71 19.91 13.15 17.79
N ALA A 72 19.15 12.09 18.10
CA ALA A 72 19.47 11.17 19.19
C ALA A 72 20.81 10.44 18.94
N MET A 73 21.09 10.02 17.70
CA MET A 73 22.39 9.41 17.35
C MET A 73 23.56 10.40 17.45
N GLN A 74 23.37 11.66 17.06
CA GLN A 74 24.42 12.69 17.12
C GLN A 74 24.78 13.12 18.54
N THR A 75 23.82 13.05 19.47
CA THR A 75 24.03 13.51 20.85
C THR A 75 24.84 12.50 21.68
N GLY A 76 24.90 11.23 21.26
CA GLY A 76 25.88 10.22 21.71
C GLY A 76 25.85 9.82 23.20
N THR A 77 24.97 10.41 24.01
CA THR A 77 24.93 10.26 25.47
C THR A 77 23.70 9.49 25.98
N ASP A 78 22.61 9.45 25.19
CA ASP A 78 21.36 8.77 25.54
C ASP A 78 21.05 7.61 24.58
N PHE A 79 21.82 6.52 24.66
CA PHE A 79 21.54 5.29 23.89
C PHE A 79 20.12 4.74 24.13
N GLU A 80 19.56 5.03 25.31
CA GLU A 80 18.17 4.74 25.66
C GLU A 80 17.18 5.46 24.74
N ASN A 81 17.37 6.77 24.49
CA ASN A 81 16.53 7.56 23.58
C ASN A 81 16.63 7.06 22.12
N VAL A 82 17.83 6.68 21.68
CA VAL A 82 18.04 6.08 20.34
C VAL A 82 17.28 4.75 20.21
N ALA A 83 17.39 3.88 21.22
CA ALA A 83 16.70 2.60 21.24
C ALA A 83 15.17 2.76 21.25
N TYR A 84 14.64 3.71 22.02
CA TYR A 84 13.21 4.03 22.02
C TYR A 84 12.73 4.48 20.65
N MET A 85 13.43 5.39 19.99
CA MET A 85 13.05 5.85 18.65
C MET A 85 13.18 4.76 17.59
N ALA A 86 14.22 3.92 17.66
CA ALA A 86 14.39 2.77 16.77
C ALA A 86 13.19 1.82 16.87
N ILE A 87 12.79 1.48 18.09
CA ILE A 87 11.64 0.59 18.35
C ILE A 87 10.34 1.23 17.86
N LEU A 88 10.16 2.54 18.06
CA LEU A 88 8.97 3.27 17.64
C LEU A 88 8.82 3.27 16.11
N VAL A 89 9.90 3.53 15.37
CA VAL A 89 9.93 3.41 13.90
C VAL A 89 9.63 1.98 13.47
N LEU A 90 10.25 0.99 14.11
CA LEU A 90 10.05 -0.42 13.78
C LEU A 90 8.59 -0.84 13.98
N LEU A 91 7.95 -0.43 15.09
CA LEU A 91 6.54 -0.68 15.35
C LEU A 91 5.64 0.00 14.33
N MET A 92 5.94 1.24 13.93
CA MET A 92 5.20 1.97 12.91
C MET A 92 5.27 1.25 11.56
N VAL A 93 6.47 0.83 11.13
CA VAL A 93 6.65 0.08 9.87
C VAL A 93 5.88 -1.24 9.92
N ILE A 94 5.99 -2.01 11.01
CA ILE A 94 5.24 -3.27 11.18
C ILE A 94 3.73 -3.03 11.14
N ALA A 95 3.24 -1.95 11.75
CA ALA A 95 1.82 -1.61 11.74
C ALA A 95 1.32 -1.34 10.31
N ILE A 96 2.09 -0.60 9.52
CA ILE A 96 1.78 -0.30 8.11
C ILE A 96 1.83 -1.57 7.28
N ASP A 97 2.86 -2.40 7.42
CA ASP A 97 2.96 -3.67 6.71
C ASP A 97 1.77 -4.59 7.00
N LYS A 98 1.37 -4.69 8.28
CA LYS A 98 0.19 -5.47 8.68
C LYS A 98 -1.11 -4.90 8.12
N LEU A 99 -1.26 -3.58 8.11
CA LEU A 99 -2.43 -2.91 7.54
C LEU A 99 -2.52 -3.17 6.04
N SER A 100 -1.42 -2.96 5.32
CA SER A 100 -1.29 -3.23 3.88
C SER A 100 -1.57 -4.69 3.55
N ALA A 101 -1.00 -5.64 4.32
CA ALA A 101 -1.25 -7.07 4.14
C ALA A 101 -2.71 -7.47 4.45
N ARG A 102 -3.36 -6.81 5.40
CA ARG A 102 -4.78 -7.07 5.73
C ARG A 102 -5.70 -6.56 4.64
N ILE A 103 -5.46 -5.35 4.13
CA ILE A 103 -6.23 -4.78 3.00
C ILE A 103 -6.06 -5.68 1.77
N ARG A 104 -4.83 -6.09 1.46
CA ARG A 104 -4.55 -7.02 0.34
C ARG A 104 -5.31 -8.34 0.47
N ARG A 105 -5.35 -8.93 1.67
CA ARG A 105 -6.07 -10.19 1.93
C ARG A 105 -7.59 -10.04 1.80
N ILE A 106 -8.17 -8.96 2.31
CA ILE A 106 -9.61 -8.71 2.18
C ILE A 106 -10.02 -8.61 0.71
N LEU A 107 -9.18 -7.98 -0.12
CA LEU A 107 -9.51 -7.76 -1.53
C LEU A 107 -9.28 -8.97 -2.42
N ILE A 108 -8.22 -9.75 -2.16
CA ILE A 108 -7.98 -11.01 -2.90
C ILE A 108 -8.97 -12.09 -2.47
N GLY A 109 -9.40 -12.11 -1.19
CA GLY A 109 -10.39 -13.05 -0.70
C GLY A 109 -11.85 -12.71 -1.02
N LEU A 110 -12.13 -11.59 -1.71
CA LEU A 110 -13.47 -11.17 -2.13
C LEU A 110 -13.78 -11.54 -3.59
N VAL A 111 -12.87 -12.22 -4.29
CA VAL A 111 -13.00 -12.67 -5.68
C VAL A 111 -13.21 -14.18 -5.73
#